data_AF-S4W6D9-F1
#
_entry.id   AF-S4W6D9-F1
#
_cell.length_a   1.000
_cell.length_b   1.000
_cell.length_c   1.000
_cell.angle_alpha   90.00
_cell.angle_beta   90.00
_cell.angle_gamma   90.00
#
_symmetry.space_group_name_H-M   'P 1'
#
loop_
_entity.id
_entity.type
_entity.pdbx_description
1 polymer ?
#
loop_
_entity_poly.entity_id
_entity_poly.type
_entity_poly.pdbx_seq_one_letter_code
_entity_poly.pdbx_strand_id
1 'polypeptide(L)'
;MCIRRAKTRTIRSGTDYFSYRLVDSAHDGAKVRQRTLLNLGSSFPTPEADWPALCQRVESLLSRQGELMDHDLSMQAETEAQRIADQLLAPGLVHCPG
;
A
#
# COMPACT_ATOMS: atom_id res chain seq x y z
N MET A 1 1.90 5.69 6.31
CA MET A 1 1.30 4.57 5.55
C MET A 1 1.95 3.25 5.96
N CYS A 2 1.22 2.13 5.88
CA CYS A 2 1.80 0.79 6.06
C CYS A 2 1.07 -0.27 5.22
N ILE A 3 1.77 -1.34 4.87
CA ILE A 3 1.18 -2.50 4.20
C ILE A 3 0.69 -3.50 5.24
N ARG A 4 -0.51 -4.04 5.00
CA ARG A 4 -1.09 -5.10 5.83
C ARG A 4 -1.45 -6.31 4.99
N ARG A 5 -1.11 -7.47 5.53
CA ARG A 5 -1.56 -8.77 5.03
C ARG A 5 -2.80 -9.22 5.78
N ALA A 6 -3.85 -9.57 5.05
CA ALA A 6 -5.03 -10.23 5.59
C ALA A 6 -5.07 -11.68 5.09
N LYS A 7 -5.24 -12.62 6.02
CA LYS A 7 -5.49 -14.02 5.67
C LYS A 7 -6.97 -14.20 5.38
N THR A 8 -7.31 -14.60 4.16
CA THR A 8 -8.68 -14.96 3.82
C THR A 8 -8.79 -16.48 3.77
N ARG A 9 -9.54 -17.06 4.70
CA ARG A 9 -9.90 -18.48 4.66
C ARG A 9 -11.16 -18.63 3.83
N THR A 10 -11.07 -19.21 2.64
CA THR A 10 -12.26 -19.66 1.91
C THR A 10 -12.55 -21.11 2.30
N ILE A 11 -13.63 -21.29 3.04
CA ILE A 11 -14.15 -22.57 3.55
C ILE A 11 -14.44 -23.57 2.41
N ARG A 12 -14.56 -23.09 1.17
CA ARG A 12 -15.01 -23.84 0.00
C ARG A 12 -13.90 -24.46 -0.85
N SER A 13 -12.65 -24.01 -0.73
CA SER A 13 -11.54 -24.43 -1.60
C SER A 13 -10.34 -24.97 -0.84
N GLY A 14 -10.32 -24.90 0.50
CA GLY A 14 -9.23 -25.44 1.34
C GLY A 14 -7.89 -24.70 1.22
N THR A 15 -7.73 -23.83 0.22
CA THR A 15 -6.52 -23.04 0.02
C THR A 15 -6.60 -21.71 0.77
N ASP A 16 -5.71 -21.55 1.74
CA ASP A 16 -5.45 -20.26 2.37
C ASP A 16 -4.85 -19.30 1.33
N TYR A 17 -5.47 -18.14 1.13
CA TYR A 17 -4.84 -17.06 0.36
C TYR A 17 -4.67 -15.81 1.21
N PHE A 18 -3.61 -15.09 0.90
CA PHE A 18 -3.32 -13.80 1.50
C PHE A 18 -3.70 -12.69 0.54
N SER A 19 -4.28 -11.62 1.06
CA SER A 19 -4.45 -10.36 0.34
C SER A 19 -3.67 -9.25 1.04
N TYR A 20 -3.16 -8.32 0.26
CA TYR A 20 -2.34 -7.20 0.71
C TYR A 20 -3.10 -5.90 0.45
N ARG A 21 -2.99 -4.98 1.39
CA ARG A 21 -3.58 -3.64 1.29
C ARG A 21 -2.65 -2.59 1.86
N LEU A 22 -2.59 -1.45 1.18
CA LEU A 22 -1.95 -0.25 1.70
C LEU A 22 -2.97 0.48 2.58
N VAL A 23 -2.60 0.74 3.82
CA VAL A 23 -3.44 1.49 4.77
C VAL A 23 -2.74 2.76 5.21
N ASP A 24 -3.55 3.79 5.40
CA ASP A 24 -3.17 5.01 6.09
C ASP A 24 -3.68 5.00 7.52
N SER A 25 -2.93 5.60 8.43
CA SER A 25 -3.33 5.75 9.83
C SER A 25 -3.50 7.23 10.13
N ALA A 26 -4.75 7.69 10.16
CA ALA A 26 -5.08 9.07 10.45
C ALA A 26 -5.41 9.23 11.94
N HIS A 27 -4.86 10.27 12.56
CA HIS A 27 -5.17 10.65 13.94
C HIS A 27 -6.38 11.58 13.94
N ASP A 28 -7.52 11.08 14.43
CA ASP A 28 -8.73 11.86 14.65
C ASP A 28 -8.80 12.22 16.15
N GLY A 29 -7.95 13.18 16.54
CA GLY A 29 -7.79 13.63 17.92
C GLY A 29 -7.36 12.52 18.88
N ALA A 30 -8.35 11.86 19.51
CA ALA A 30 -8.14 10.83 20.53
C ALA A 30 -8.09 9.39 19.98
N LYS A 31 -8.41 9.17 18.69
CA LYS A 31 -8.45 7.81 18.10
C LYS A 31 -7.64 7.75 16.80
N VAL A 32 -6.81 6.71 16.69
CA VAL A 32 -6.17 6.34 15.42
C VAL A 32 -7.17 5.55 14.59
N ARG A 33 -7.53 6.09 13.42
CA ARG A 33 -8.38 5.38 12.44
C ARG A 33 -7.52 4.90 11.29
N GLN A 34 -7.76 3.67 10.87
CA GLN A 34 -7.08 3.10 9.72
C GLN A 34 -7.98 3.14 8.50
N ARG A 35 -7.51 3.78 7.44
CA ARG A 35 -8.20 3.86 6.16
C ARG A 35 -7.45 3.02 5.14
N THR A 36 -8.14 2.16 4.40
CA THR A 36 -7.52 1.48 3.26
C THR A 36 -7.36 2.50 2.13
N LEU A 37 -6.13 2.68 1.64
CA LEU A 37 -5.83 3.54 0.50
C LEU A 37 -5.92 2.76 -0.82
N LEU A 38 -5.34 1.56 -0.85
CA LEU A 38 -5.26 0.75 -2.06
C LEU A 38 -5.30 -0.75 -1.71
N ASN A 39 -6.05 -1.52 -2.48
CA ASN A 39 -5.99 -2.98 -2.42
C ASN A 39 -4.89 -3.46 -3.38
N LEU A 40 -3.83 -4.06 -2.84
CA LEU A 40 -2.70 -4.57 -3.61
C LEU A 40 -2.99 -5.96 -4.20
N GLY A 41 -4.08 -6.60 -3.77
CA GLY A 41 -4.50 -7.92 -4.26
C GLY A 41 -3.78 -9.06 -3.56
N SER A 42 -3.88 -10.28 -4.11
CA SER A 42 -3.26 -11.49 -3.55
C SER A 42 -1.86 -11.77 -4.09
N SER A 43 -1.50 -11.17 -5.22
CA SER A 43 -0.18 -11.31 -5.85
C SER A 43 0.61 -10.03 -5.62
N PHE A 44 1.25 -9.93 -4.46
CA PHE A 44 2.13 -8.81 -4.12
C PHE A 44 3.59 -9.30 -4.05
N PRO A 45 4.46 -8.86 -4.97
CA PRO A 45 5.78 -9.46 -5.13
C PRO A 45 6.83 -8.94 -4.13
N THR A 46 6.54 -7.86 -3.40
CA THR A 46 7.52 -7.22 -2.50
C THR A 46 7.63 -7.96 -1.15
N PRO A 47 8.85 -8.35 -0.73
CA PRO A 47 9.09 -8.99 0.57
C PRO A 47 8.64 -8.13 1.75
N GLU A 48 8.19 -8.77 2.84
CA GLU A 48 7.70 -8.08 4.05
C GLU A 48 8.77 -7.17 4.71
N ALA A 49 10.04 -7.53 4.57
CA ALA A 49 11.17 -6.72 5.04
C ALA A 49 11.27 -5.35 4.33
N ASP A 50 10.83 -5.27 3.07
CA ASP A 50 10.95 -4.06 2.26
C ASP A 50 9.71 -3.15 2.38
N TRP A 51 8.64 -3.60 3.02
CA TRP A 51 7.40 -2.82 3.13
C TRP A 51 7.57 -1.45 3.80
N PRO A 52 8.34 -1.28 4.88
CA PRO A 52 8.55 0.04 5.47
C PRO A 52 9.23 1.01 4.51
N ALA A 53 10.27 0.56 3.80
CA ALA A 53 11.00 1.37 2.82
C ALA A 53 10.11 1.70 1.61
N LEU A 54 9.33 0.73 1.13
CA LEU A 54 8.34 0.92 0.08
C LEU A 54 7.29 1.99 0.47
N CYS A 55 6.75 1.93 1.68
CA CYS A 55 5.77 2.92 2.16
C CYS A 55 6.37 4.34 2.23
N GLN A 56 7.60 4.46 2.74
CA GLN A 56 8.31 5.75 2.75
C GLN A 56 8.51 6.29 1.34
N ARG A 57 8.91 5.42 0.40
CA ARG A 57 9.08 5.83 -1.00
C ARG A 57 7.77 6.31 -1.63
N VAL A 58 6.66 5.60 -1.40
CA VAL A 58 5.32 6.02 -1.87
C VAL A 58 4.96 7.38 -1.29
N GLU A 59 5.20 7.63 0.00
CA GLU A 59 4.95 8.94 0.62
C GLU A 59 5.82 10.06 0.01
N SER A 60 7.09 9.78 -0.28
CA SER A 60 7.98 10.72 -0.97
C SER A 60 7.48 11.06 -2.39
N LEU A 61 6.99 10.06 -3.13
CA LEU A 61 6.40 10.26 -4.46
C LEU A 61 5.11 11.10 -4.39
N LEU A 62 4.24 10.84 -3.41
CA LEU A 62 2.97 11.56 -3.23
C LEU A 62 3.15 13.00 -2.75
N SER A 63 4.16 13.26 -1.91
CA SER A 63 4.47 14.58 -1.40
C SER A 63 5.15 15.51 -2.42
N ARG A 64 5.46 14.99 -3.63
CA ARG A 64 6.23 15.68 -4.68
C ARG A 64 7.62 16.16 -4.24
N GLN A 65 8.14 15.64 -3.12
CA GLN A 65 9.50 15.92 -2.64
C GLN A 65 10.49 14.86 -3.18
N GLY A 66 10.29 14.47 -4.45
CA GLY A 66 10.70 13.18 -5.02
C GLY A 66 12.19 12.83 -5.08
N GLU A 67 13.08 13.68 -4.55
CA GLU A 67 14.53 13.54 -4.73
C GLU A 67 15.36 13.59 -3.45
N LEU A 68 14.75 13.81 -2.26
CA LEU A 68 15.52 14.07 -1.04
C LEU A 68 15.89 12.83 -0.22
N MET A 69 15.46 11.63 -0.61
CA MET A 69 15.76 10.41 0.14
C MET A 69 16.45 9.38 -0.75
N ASP A 70 17.72 9.12 -0.43
CA ASP A 70 18.47 7.99 -0.95
C ASP A 70 17.85 6.73 -0.35
N HIS A 71 17.14 5.97 -1.18
CA HIS A 71 16.46 4.76 -0.75
C HIS A 71 17.20 3.57 -1.35
N ASP A 72 17.83 2.76 -0.49
CA ASP A 72 18.39 1.46 -0.87
C ASP A 72 17.24 0.45 -1.06
N LEU A 73 16.47 0.67 -2.13
CA LEU A 73 15.35 -0.16 -2.54
C LEU A 73 15.79 -1.01 -3.73
N SER A 74 15.38 -2.29 -3.71
CA SER A 74 15.52 -3.13 -4.89
C SER A 74 14.72 -2.53 -6.06
N MET A 75 15.16 -2.77 -7.31
CA MET A 75 14.42 -2.29 -8.49
C MET A 75 12.97 -2.76 -8.51
N GLN A 76 12.68 -3.96 -7.97
CA GLN A 76 11.31 -4.47 -7.86
C GLN A 76 10.48 -3.64 -6.88
N ALA A 77 11.03 -3.28 -5.72
CA ALA A 77 10.34 -2.44 -4.75
C ALA A 77 10.16 -1.00 -5.28
N GLU A 78 11.15 -0.44 -5.97
CA GLU A 78 11.03 0.88 -6.59
C GLU A 78 9.94 0.92 -7.67
N THR A 79 9.90 -0.10 -8.55
CA THR A 79 8.84 -0.24 -9.56
C THR A 79 7.46 -0.32 -8.92
N GLU A 80 7.33 -1.07 -7.83
CA GLU A 80 6.08 -1.20 -7.11
C GLU A 80 5.69 0.10 -6.39
N ALA A 81 6.66 0.87 -5.89
CA ALA A 81 6.44 2.18 -5.28
C ALA A 81 5.81 3.14 -6.29
N GLN A 82 6.39 3.20 -7.50
CA GLN A 82 5.89 4.04 -8.58
C GLN A 82 4.48 3.60 -9.00
N ARG A 83 4.26 2.29 -9.18
CA ARG A 83 2.93 1.72 -9.53
C ARG A 83 1.86 2.11 -8.51
N ILE A 84 2.20 2.04 -7.21
CA ILE A 84 1.28 2.41 -6.13
C ILE A 84 1.01 3.91 -6.15
N ALA A 85 2.04 4.74 -6.27
CA ALA A 85 1.90 6.19 -6.33
C ALA A 85 1.02 6.63 -7.52
N ASP A 86 1.25 6.06 -8.70
CA ASP A 86 0.46 6.34 -9.90
C ASP A 86 -1.02 6.00 -9.70
N GLN A 87 -1.34 4.87 -9.07
CA GLN A 87 -2.73 4.49 -8.76
C GLN A 87 -3.39 5.41 -7.74
N LEU A 88 -2.62 5.94 -6.78
CA LEU A 88 -3.13 6.88 -5.77
C LEU A 88 -3.32 8.29 -6.34
N LEU A 89 -2.51 8.67 -7.32
CA LEU A 89 -2.60 9.96 -8.01
C LEU A 89 -3.60 9.94 -9.18
N ALA A 90 -3.94 8.76 -9.69
CA ALA A 90 -4.91 8.60 -10.76
C ALA A 90 -6.29 9.16 -10.34
N PRO A 91 -6.86 10.11 -11.10
CA PRO A 91 -8.19 10.63 -10.80
C PRO A 91 -9.24 9.54 -11.07
N GLY A 92 -9.86 9.00 -10.01
CA GLY A 92 -11.17 8.32 -10.12
C GLY A 92 -11.24 6.82 -9.84
N LEU A 93 -10.83 6.35 -8.66
CA LEU A 93 -11.44 5.16 -8.03
C LEU A 93 -12.14 5.51 -6.71
N VAL A 94 -12.57 6.76 -6.56
CA VAL A 94 -13.55 7.14 -5.53
C VAL A 94 -14.92 6.71 -6.05
N HIS A 95 -15.36 5.53 -5.60
CA HIS A 95 -16.73 5.08 -5.76
C HIS A 95 -17.63 6.07 -5.02
N CYS A 96 -18.23 7.03 -5.74
CA CYS A 96 -19.33 7.83 -5.22
C CYS A 96 -20.58 6.95 -5.16
N PRO A 97 -21.17 6.64 -3.98
CA PRO A 97 -22.53 6.15 -3.94
C PRO A 97 -23.47 7.34 -4.15
N GLY A 98 -24.26 7.30 -5.21
CA GLY A 98 -25.45 8.14 -5.38
C GLY A 98 -26.63 7.64 -4.56
#